data_AF-A0A2I4EG74-F1
#
_entry.id   AF-A0A2I4EG74-F1
#
_cell.length_a   1.000
_cell.length_b   1.000
_cell.length_c   1.000
_cell.angle_alpha   90.00
_cell.angle_beta   90.00
_cell.angle_gamma   90.00
#
_symmetry.space_group_name_H-M   'P 1'
#
loop_
_entity.id
_entity.type
_entity.pdbx_description
1 polymer ?
#
loop_
_entity_poly.entity_id
_entity_poly.type
_entity_poly.pdbx_seq_one_letter_code
_entity_poly.pdbx_strand_id
1 'polypeptide(L)'
;MERKNQMVQLMNAKDPNARTDEAATTIFREVLGHRSRYNKGLGHSVMPESTKVAGVSNEEYERLAKENEANRKNAEYYQNRVEEIEGGFRIMREHMQDYEQRVNMKMS
;
A
#
# COMPACT_ATOMS: atom_id res chain seq x y z
N MET A 1 -7.56 -26.09 6.67
CA MET A 1 -7.31 -27.24 7.57
C MET A 1 -6.47 -28.33 6.93
N GLU A 2 -6.69 -28.65 5.66
CA GLU A 2 -6.04 -29.75 4.93
C GLU A 2 -4.50 -29.74 4.94
N ARG A 3 -3.86 -28.61 4.65
CA ARG A 3 -2.38 -28.50 4.62
C ARG A 3 -1.71 -28.68 5.99
N LYS A 4 -2.35 -28.23 7.07
CA LYS A 4 -1.84 -28.41 8.44
C LYS A 4 -1.80 -29.90 8.78
N ASN A 5 -2.84 -30.64 8.42
CA ASN A 5 -2.93 -32.08 8.66
C ASN A 5 -1.87 -32.83 7.85
N GLN A 6 -1.62 -32.41 6.61
CA GLN A 6 -0.58 -32.98 5.76
C GLN A 6 0.84 -32.78 6.34
N MET A 7 1.17 -31.61 6.88
CA MET A 7 2.45 -31.37 7.55
C MET A 7 2.66 -32.29 8.75
N VAL A 8 1.63 -32.45 9.57
CA VAL A 8 1.68 -33.31 10.76
C VAL A 8 1.89 -34.77 10.37
N GLN A 9 1.23 -35.24 9.30
CA GLN A 9 1.44 -36.60 8.78
C GLN A 9 2.86 -36.82 8.28
N LEU A 10 3.43 -35.88 7.52
CA LEU A 10 4.81 -35.97 7.02
C LEU A 10 5.84 -35.95 8.15
N MET A 11 5.60 -35.17 9.21
CA MET A 11 6.48 -35.13 10.37
C MET A 11 6.39 -36.42 11.20
N ASN A 12 5.18 -36.98 11.33
CA ASN A 12 4.98 -38.24 12.03
C ASN A 12 5.56 -39.44 11.28
N ALA A 13 5.68 -39.36 9.95
CA ALA A 13 6.34 -40.38 9.12
C ALA A 13 7.88 -40.39 9.28
N LYS A 14 8.48 -39.35 9.86
CA LYS A 14 9.91 -39.31 10.17
C LYS A 14 10.22 -40.03 11.48
N ASP A 15 11.40 -40.65 11.52
CA ASP A 15 11.98 -41.22 12.74
C ASP A 15 11.99 -40.17 13.86
N PRO A 16 11.63 -40.53 15.12
CA PRO A 16 11.62 -39.60 16.23
C PRO A 16 12.92 -38.83 16.43
N ASN A 17 14.08 -39.43 16.14
CA ASN A 17 15.38 -38.77 16.25
C ASN A 17 15.67 -37.80 15.09
N ALA A 18 14.93 -37.92 13.99
CA ALA A 18 15.04 -37.06 12.80
C ALA A 18 13.96 -35.97 12.75
N ARG A 19 13.17 -35.81 13.82
CA ARG A 19 12.15 -34.75 13.97
C ARG A 19 12.76 -33.44 14.45
N THR A 20 13.75 -32.95 13.71
CA THR A 20 14.43 -31.69 14.01
C THR A 20 13.72 -30.49 13.39
N ASP A 21 14.10 -29.28 13.80
CA ASP A 21 13.57 -28.03 13.25
C ASP A 21 13.88 -27.88 11.75
N GLU A 22 15.00 -28.42 11.28
CA GLU A 22 15.36 -28.46 9.86
C GLU A 22 14.42 -29.38 9.08
N ALA A 23 14.03 -30.52 9.65
CA ALA A 23 13.07 -31.44 9.05
C ALA A 23 11.67 -30.82 8.98
N ALA A 24 11.24 -30.14 10.04
CA ALA A 24 9.98 -29.39 10.06
C ALA A 24 9.99 -28.26 9.01
N THR A 25 11.10 -27.53 8.90
CA THR A 25 11.29 -26.46 7.90
C THR A 25 11.21 -27.00 6.47
N THR A 26 11.78 -28.19 6.24
CA THR A 26 11.74 -28.85 4.93
C THR A 26 10.32 -29.27 4.57
N ILE A 27 9.61 -29.93 5.48
CA ILE A 27 8.19 -30.31 5.30
C ILE A 27 7.32 -29.07 5.07
N PHE A 28 7.57 -28.00 5.80
CA PHE A 28 6.84 -26.75 5.64
C PHE A 28 7.01 -26.15 4.23
N ARG A 29 8.25 -26.12 3.72
CA ARG A 29 8.57 -25.67 2.35
C ARG A 29 7.97 -26.58 1.28
N GLU A 30 7.92 -27.88 1.54
CA GLU A 30 7.36 -28.88 0.63
C GLU A 30 5.82 -28.75 0.53
N VAL A 31 5.12 -28.67 1.67
CA VAL A 31 3.65 -28.63 1.72
C VAL A 31 3.08 -27.26 1.32
N LEU A 32 3.75 -26.16 1.64
CA LEU A 32 3.29 -24.82 1.25
C LEU A 32 3.88 -24.33 -0.08
N GLY A 33 4.82 -25.08 -0.65
CA GLY A 33 5.62 -24.67 -1.79
C GLY A 33 6.57 -23.51 -1.46
N HIS A 34 7.41 -23.15 -2.43
CA HIS A 34 8.37 -22.04 -2.39
C HIS A 34 7.75 -20.62 -2.22
N ARG A 35 6.50 -20.49 -1.76
CA ARG A 35 5.89 -19.18 -1.47
C ARG A 35 6.39 -18.61 -0.13
N SER A 36 7.70 -18.46 0.01
CA SER A 36 8.26 -17.62 1.06
C SER A 36 8.34 -16.17 0.57
N ARG A 37 7.22 -15.44 0.71
CA ARG A 37 7.26 -13.96 0.83
C ARG A 37 7.64 -13.52 2.25
N TYR A 38 7.93 -14.47 3.14
CA TYR A 38 8.54 -14.18 4.44
C TYR A 38 10.03 -14.46 4.36
N ASN A 39 10.75 -13.58 3.66
CA ASN A 39 12.19 -13.48 3.88
C ASN A 39 12.38 -12.99 5.32
N LYS A 40 12.80 -13.91 6.20
CA LYS A 40 13.37 -13.56 7.49
C LYS A 40 14.51 -12.55 7.22
N GLY A 41 14.31 -11.29 7.60
CA GLY A 41 15.43 -10.37 7.83
C GLY A 41 15.54 -9.08 6.99
N LEU A 42 14.46 -8.42 6.56
CA LEU A 42 14.59 -7.06 6.02
C LEU A 42 13.48 -6.14 6.52
N GLY A 43 13.86 -5.13 7.32
CA GLY A 43 13.02 -3.99 7.74
C GLY A 43 12.67 -3.04 6.60
N HIS A 44 12.39 -3.57 5.42
CA HIS A 44 11.86 -2.84 4.28
C HIS A 44 10.58 -3.53 3.83
N SER A 45 9.50 -2.75 3.83
CA SER A 45 8.21 -3.14 3.29
C SER A 45 8.36 -3.32 1.78
N VAL A 46 8.84 -4.48 1.35
CA VAL A 46 8.90 -4.83 -0.06
C VAL A 46 7.52 -5.36 -0.41
N MET A 47 6.72 -4.53 -1.10
CA MET A 47 5.53 -5.01 -1.76
C MET A 47 5.96 -6.15 -2.69
N PRO A 48 5.47 -7.36 -2.47
CA PRO A 48 5.94 -8.49 -3.23
C PRO A 48 5.47 -8.37 -4.69
N GLU A 49 6.40 -8.56 -5.64
CA GLU A 49 6.11 -8.49 -7.07
C GLU A 49 4.95 -9.40 -7.47
N SER A 50 4.18 -8.95 -8.46
CA SER A 50 3.01 -9.64 -9.00
C SER A 50 3.42 -11.00 -9.57
N THR A 51 3.27 -12.05 -8.77
CA THR A 51 3.38 -13.43 -9.27
C THR A 51 2.17 -13.70 -10.15
N LYS A 52 2.36 -13.54 -11.47
CA LYS A 52 1.54 -14.18 -12.50
C LYS A 52 1.73 -15.70 -12.41
N VAL A 53 1.23 -16.32 -11.34
CA VAL A 53 1.14 -17.77 -11.24
C VAL A 53 -0.22 -18.15 -11.79
N ALA A 54 -0.21 -18.66 -13.03
CA ALA A 54 -1.29 -19.40 -13.68
C ALA A 54 -2.66 -18.70 -13.73
N GLY A 55 -2.84 -17.74 -14.65
CA GLY A 55 -4.16 -17.39 -15.21
C GLY A 55 -5.24 -16.85 -14.27
N VAL A 56 -4.99 -16.74 -12.97
CA VAL A 56 -5.89 -16.12 -12.00
C VAL A 56 -5.49 -14.65 -11.89
N SER A 57 -6.34 -13.76 -12.40
CA SER A 57 -6.20 -12.33 -12.14
C SER A 57 -6.18 -12.15 -10.62
N ASN A 58 -5.21 -11.41 -10.12
CA ASN A 58 -5.24 -11.00 -8.73
C ASN A 58 -6.26 -9.86 -8.65
N GLU A 59 -7.55 -10.19 -8.67
CA GLU A 59 -8.69 -9.25 -8.74
C GLU A 59 -8.58 -8.16 -7.67
N GLU A 60 -8.03 -8.52 -6.51
CA GLU A 60 -7.74 -7.58 -5.43
C GLU A 60 -6.62 -6.59 -5.79
N TYR A 61 -5.56 -7.04 -6.47
CA TYR A 61 -4.53 -6.14 -7.00
C TYR A 61 -5.08 -5.20 -8.06
N GLU A 62 -5.91 -5.71 -8.98
CA GLU A 62 -6.55 -4.87 -10.00
C GLU A 62 -7.52 -3.86 -9.38
N ARG A 63 -8.27 -4.26 -8.35
CA ARG A 63 -9.14 -3.37 -7.58
C ARG A 63 -8.32 -2.28 -6.89
N LEU A 64 -7.26 -2.66 -6.16
CA LEU A 64 -6.37 -1.71 -5.48
C LEU A 64 -5.65 -0.77 -6.45
N ALA A 65 -5.26 -1.26 -7.63
CA ALA A 65 -4.66 -0.43 -8.67
C ALA A 65 -5.65 0.61 -9.20
N LYS A 66 -6.89 0.22 -9.49
CA LYS A 66 -7.96 1.14 -9.92
C LYS A 66 -8.31 2.16 -8.84
N GLU A 67 -8.40 1.72 -7.59
CA GLU A 67 -8.69 2.58 -6.44
C GLU A 67 -7.57 3.59 -6.22
N ASN A 68 -6.30 3.17 -6.29
CA ASN A 68 -5.15 4.08 -6.20
C ASN A 68 -5.13 5.10 -7.34
N GLU A 69 -5.45 4.69 -8.57
CA GLU A 69 -5.54 5.62 -9.70
C GLU A 69 -6.65 6.66 -9.50
N ALA A 70 -7.82 6.25 -9.01
CA ALA A 70 -8.93 7.14 -8.68
C ALA A 70 -8.55 8.09 -7.53
N ASN A 71 -7.92 7.58 -6.47
CA ASN A 71 -7.45 8.37 -5.35
C ASN A 71 -6.43 9.43 -5.77
N ARG A 72 -5.51 9.08 -6.69
CA ARG A 72 -4.56 10.03 -7.25
C ARG A 72 -5.26 11.16 -8.01
N LYS A 73 -6.21 10.83 -8.89
CA LYS A 73 -6.99 11.84 -9.64
C LYS A 73 -7.80 12.75 -8.71
N ASN A 74 -8.40 12.18 -7.66
CA ASN A 74 -9.12 12.98 -6.67
C ASN A 74 -8.19 13.90 -5.88
N ALA A 75 -7.01 13.42 -5.47
CA ALA A 75 -6.02 14.22 -4.77
C ALA A 75 -5.57 15.41 -5.63
N GLU A 76 -5.24 15.16 -6.90
CA GLU A 76 -4.88 16.22 -7.86
C GLU A 76 -6.02 17.23 -8.06
N TYR A 77 -7.27 16.76 -8.19
CA TYR A 77 -8.44 17.63 -8.31
C TYR A 77 -8.61 18.55 -7.10
N TYR A 78 -8.58 17.99 -5.89
CA TYR A 78 -8.76 18.79 -4.67
C TYR A 78 -7.58 19.72 -4.42
N GLN A 79 -6.35 19.30 -4.73
CA GLN A 79 -5.18 20.16 -4.66
C GLN A 79 -5.36 21.39 -5.56
N ASN A 80 -5.68 21.19 -6.85
CA ASN A 80 -5.91 22.28 -7.79
C ASN A 80 -7.03 23.22 -7.31
N ARG A 81 -8.10 22.65 -6.73
CA ARG A 81 -9.23 23.44 -6.22
C ARG A 81 -8.83 24.32 -5.03
N VAL A 82 -7.98 23.82 -4.15
CA VAL A 82 -7.44 24.60 -3.03
C VAL A 82 -6.55 25.72 -3.55
N GLU A 83 -5.66 25.44 -4.50
CA GLU A 83 -4.76 26.44 -5.11
C GLU A 83 -5.56 27.58 -5.79
N GLU A 84 -6.65 27.26 -6.50
CA GLU A 84 -7.55 28.27 -7.08
C GLU A 84 -8.19 29.18 -6.02
N ILE A 85 -8.68 28.58 -4.94
CA ILE A 85 -9.34 29.30 -3.85
C ILE A 85 -8.35 30.21 -3.13
N GLU A 86 -7.15 29.70 -2.82
CA GLU A 86 -6.08 30.49 -2.21
C GLU A 86 -5.64 31.66 -3.10
N GLY A 87 -5.55 31.43 -4.41
CA GLY A 87 -5.28 32.48 -5.39
C GLY A 87 -6.36 33.58 -5.38
N GLY A 88 -7.64 33.20 -5.34
CA GLY A 88 -8.76 34.13 -5.23
C GLY A 88 -8.73 34.95 -3.94
N PHE A 89 -8.44 34.31 -2.80
CA PHE A 89 -8.32 35.00 -1.51
C PHE A 89 -7.16 36.00 -1.49
N ARG A 90 -6.04 35.67 -2.14
CA ARG A 90 -4.90 36.60 -2.26
C ARG A 90 -5.30 37.86 -3.03
N ILE A 91 -5.93 37.70 -4.19
CA ILE A 91 -6.40 38.83 -5.02
C ILE A 91 -7.41 39.69 -4.23
N MET A 92 -8.35 39.05 -3.53
CA MET A 92 -9.33 39.78 -2.72
C MET A 92 -8.66 40.59 -1.59
N ARG A 93 -7.62 40.03 -0.96
CA ARG A 93 -6.84 40.74 0.07
C ARG A 93 -6.11 41.95 -0.52
N GLU A 94 -5.49 41.81 -1.68
CA GLU A 94 -4.83 42.92 -2.39
C GLU A 94 -5.83 44.04 -2.69
N HIS A 95 -7.01 43.71 -3.23
CA HIS A 95 -8.05 44.71 -3.49
C HIS A 95 -8.56 45.40 -2.22
N MET A 96 -8.70 44.69 -1.10
CA MET A 96 -9.07 45.31 0.17
C MET A 96 -8.00 46.29 0.65
N GLN A 97 -6.72 45.91 0.58
CA GLN A 97 -5.61 46.79 0.97
C GLN A 97 -5.55 48.05 0.09
N ASP A 98 -5.70 47.89 -1.23
CA ASP A 98 -5.77 49.01 -2.16
C ASP A 98 -6.94 49.95 -1.86
N TYR A 99 -8.11 49.38 -1.52
CA TYR A 99 -9.29 50.16 -1.15
C TYR A 99 -9.04 50.95 0.12
N GLU A 100 -8.52 50.32 1.17
CA GLU A 100 -8.18 50.97 2.44
C GLU A 100 -7.17 52.11 2.24
N GLN A 101 -6.12 51.89 1.45
CA GLN A 101 -5.14 52.95 1.13
C GLN A 101 -5.81 54.13 0.44
N ARG A 102 -6.66 53.89 -0.57
CA ARG A 102 -7.38 54.97 -1.28
C ARG A 102 -8.32 55.74 -0.37
N VAL A 103 -9.00 55.07 0.55
CA VAL A 103 -9.88 55.73 1.52
C VAL A 103 -9.05 56.58 2.48
N ASN A 104 -7.96 56.03 3.03
CA ASN A 104 -7.08 56.77 3.95
C ASN A 104 -6.45 58.00 3.29
N MET A 105 -6.07 57.93 2.01
CA MET A 105 -5.57 59.08 1.25
C MET A 105 -6.62 60.17 1.03
N LYS A 106 -7.92 59.82 0.95
CA LYS A 106 -9.01 60.79 0.78
C LYS A 106 -9.47 61.45 2.08
N MET A 107 -9.15 60.82 3.22
CA MET A 107 -9.51 61.28 4.55
C MET A 107 -8.40 62.08 5.24
N SER A 108 -7.20 62.11 4.65
CA SER A 108 -6.07 62.98 5.02
C SER A 108 -6.10 64.28 4.23
#